data_AF-A0A377L2A6-F1
#
_entry.id   AF-A0A377L2A6-F1
#
_cell.length_a   1.000
_cell.length_b   1.000
_cell.length_c   1.000
_cell.angle_alpha   90.00
_cell.angle_beta   90.00
_cell.angle_gamma   90.00
#
_symmetry.space_group_name_H-M   'P 1'
#
loop_
_entity.id
_entity.type
_entity.pdbx_description
1 polymer ?
#
loop_
_entity_poly.entity_id
_entity_poly.type
_entity_poly.pdbx_seq_one_letter_code
_entity_poly.pdbx_strand_id
1 'polypeptide(L)' 'MKKYDGEFALLGMLIGIPIGMIFENLMFGIVLGIIIGIAMDWLANLWNKYR' A
#
# COMPACT_ATOMS: atom_id res chain seq x y z
N MET A 1 -2.02 -19.15 10.69
CA MET A 1 -1.32 -17.87 10.43
C MET A 1 -2.35 -16.88 9.92
N LYS A 2 -2.53 -15.72 10.58
CA LYS A 2 -3.38 -14.65 10.06
C LYS A 2 -2.69 -14.02 8.83
N LYS A 3 -3.40 -13.94 7.71
CA LYS A 3 -2.95 -13.20 6.53
C LYS A 3 -3.49 -11.78 6.59
N TYR A 4 -2.68 -10.83 6.13
CA TYR A 4 -2.96 -9.40 6.14
C TYR A 4 -3.41 -8.87 4.76
N ASP A 5 -3.83 -9.77 3.86
CA ASP A 5 -4.16 -9.45 2.47
C ASP A 5 -5.29 -8.40 2.40
N GLY A 6 -4.97 -7.21 1.89
CA GLY A 6 -5.89 -6.08 1.75
C GLY A 6 -6.06 -5.20 3.00
N GLU A 7 -5.42 -5.51 4.14
CA GLU A 7 -5.55 -4.67 5.35
C GLU A 7 -4.94 -3.28 5.12
N PHE A 8 -3.89 -3.16 4.32
CA PHE A 8 -3.16 -1.90 4.13
C PHE A 8 -3.58 -1.12 2.87
N ALA A 9 -4.63 -1.54 2.15
CA ALA A 9 -5.09 -0.88 0.92
C ALA A 9 -5.46 0.60 1.14
N LEU A 10 -6.19 0.91 2.22
CA LEU A 10 -6.57 2.29 2.56
C LEU A 10 -5.34 3.15 2.86
N LEU A 11 -4.38 2.60 3.62
CA LEU A 11 -3.13 3.29 3.94
C LEU A 11 -2.28 3.54 2.70
N GLY A 12 -2.20 2.56 1.80
CA GLY A 12 -1.56 2.72 0.50
C GLY A 12 -2.17 3.87 -0.29
N MET A 13 -3.50 3.95 -0.37
CA MET A 13 -4.21 5.04 -1.06
C MET A 13 -4.01 6.41 -0.40
N LEU A 14 -4.01 6.47 0.93
CA LEU A 14 -3.75 7.70 1.70
C LEU A 14 -2.35 8.25 1.44
N ILE A 15 -1.39 7.42 1.08
CA ILE A 15 -0.03 7.83 0.72
C ILE A 15 0.07 8.15 -0.79
N GLY A 16 -0.49 7.27 -1.63
CA GLY A 16 -0.42 7.38 -3.08
C GLY A 16 -1.12 8.61 -3.65
N ILE A 17 -2.31 8.97 -3.13
CA ILE A 17 -3.09 10.11 -3.63
C ILE A 17 -2.33 11.44 -3.44
N PRO A 18 -1.83 11.80 -2.23
CA PRO A 18 -1.03 13.02 -2.05
C PRO A 18 0.19 13.08 -2.96
N ILE A 19 0.89 11.95 -3.15
CA ILE A 19 2.02 11.89 -4.07
C ILE A 19 1.56 12.17 -5.51
N GLY A 20 0.49 11.52 -5.97
CA GLY A 20 -0.09 11.78 -7.30
C GLY A 20 -0.49 13.23 -7.51
N MET A 21 -1.03 13.89 -6.48
CA MET A 21 -1.36 15.32 -6.52
C MET A 21 -0.11 16.21 -6.65
N ILE A 22 0.98 15.89 -5.94
CA ILE A 22 2.26 16.62 -6.03
C ILE A 22 2.85 16.53 -7.44
N PHE A 23 2.66 15.39 -8.13
CA PHE A 23 3.13 15.16 -9.49
C PHE A 23 2.11 15.53 -10.58
N GLU A 24 0.99 16.17 -10.21
CA GLU A 24 -0.13 16.52 -11.11
C GLU A 24 -0.64 15.33 -11.94
N ASN A 25 -0.50 14.11 -11.41
CA ASN A 25 -0.88 12.87 -12.07
C ASN A 25 -1.59 11.94 -11.09
N LEU A 26 -2.91 12.06 -11.03
CA LEU A 26 -3.75 11.27 -10.13
C LEU A 26 -3.66 9.77 -10.43
N MET A 27 -3.58 9.38 -11.71
CA MET A 27 -3.44 7.97 -12.10
C MET A 27 -2.14 7.36 -11.58
N PHE A 28 -1.04 8.11 -11.65
CA PHE A 28 0.22 7.71 -11.04
C PHE A 28 0.07 7.51 -9.53
N GLY A 29 -0.57 8.45 -8.83
CA GLY A 29 -0.82 8.33 -7.39
C GLY A 29 -1.68 7.12 -7.00
N ILE A 30 -2.73 6.82 -7.78
CA ILE A 30 -3.58 5.65 -7.56
C ILE A 30 -2.77 4.36 -7.72
N VAL A 31 -2.02 4.22 -8.81
CA VAL A 31 -1.20 3.03 -9.07
C VAL A 31 -0.14 2.87 -7.98
N LEU A 32 0.52 3.97 -7.59
CA LEU A 32 1.51 3.96 -6.52
C LEU A 32 0.89 3.55 -5.17
N GLY A 33 -0.31 4.05 -4.85
CA GLY A 33 -1.01 3.70 -3.62
C GLY A 33 -1.37 2.22 -3.54
N ILE A 34 -1.80 1.63 -4.66
CA ILE A 34 -2.05 0.18 -4.76
C ILE A 34 -0.76 -0.61 -4.50
N ILE A 35 0.35 -0.21 -5.14
CA ILE A 35 1.66 -0.89 -4.97
C ILE A 35 2.11 -0.81 -3.50
N ILE A 36 1.99 0.36 -2.86
CA ILE A 36 2.35 0.57 -1.45
C ILE A 36 1.48 -0.32 -0.55
N GLY A 37 0.17 -0.39 -0.78
CA GLY A 37 -0.74 -1.25 -0.01
C GLY A 37 -0.33 -2.73 -0.07
N ILE A 38 -0.09 -3.25 -1.29
CA ILE A 38 0.36 -4.63 -1.50
C ILE A 38 1.71 -4.90 -0.82
N ALA A 39 2.65 -3.96 -0.93
CA ALA A 39 3.96 -4.10 -0.29
C ALA A 39 3.86 -4.17 1.25
N MET A 40 2.97 -3.37 1.84
CA MET A 40 2.70 -3.41 3.29
C MET A 40 2.04 -4.72 3.72
N ASP A 41 1.07 -5.24 2.95
CA ASP A 41 0.45 -6.54 3.21
C ASP A 41 1.52 -7.66 3.20
N TRP A 42 2.42 -7.65 2.22
CA TRP A 42 3.52 -8.61 2.13
C TRP A 42 4.50 -8.48 3.28
N LEU A 43 4.86 -7.26 3.67
CA LEU A 43 5.75 -7.00 4.79
C LEU A 43 5.15 -7.51 6.10
N ALA A 44 3.86 -7.25 6.36
CA ALA A 44 3.16 -7.73 7.54
C ALA A 44 3.06 -9.27 7.56
N ASN A 45 2.77 -9.89 6.42
CA ASN A 45 2.75 -11.34 6.27
C ASN A 45 4.13 -11.97 6.54
N LEU A 46 5.21 -11.38 6.01
CA LEU A 46 6.58 -11.83 6.27
C LEU A 46 6.95 -11.67 7.74
N TRP A 47 6.68 -10.49 8.31
CA TRP A 47 6.95 -10.21 9.72
C TRP A 47 6.25 -11.20 10.65
N ASN A 48 4.97 -11.48 10.40
CA ASN A 48 4.19 -12.47 11.16
C ASN A 48 4.67 -13.92 10.97
N LYS A 49 5.42 -14.21 9.90
CA LYS A 49 5.99 -15.54 9.65
C LYS A 49 7.32 -15.75 10.37
N TYR A 50 8.12 -14.69 10.50
CA TYR A 50 9.47 -14.75 11.08
C TYR A 50 9.54 -14.32 12.56
N ARG A 51 8.46 -13.76 13.10
CA ARG A 51 8.28 -13.50 14.53
C ARG A 51 7.58 -14.69 15.21
#